data_AF-Q1CQK3-F1
#
_entry.id   AF-Q1CQK3-F1
#
_cell.length_a   1.000
_cell.length_b   1.000
_cell.length_c   1.000
_cell.angle_alpha   90.00
_cell.angle_beta   90.00
_cell.angle_gamma   90.00
#
_symmetry.space_group_name_H-M   'P 1'
#
loop_
_entity.id
_entity.type
_entity.pdbx_description
1 polymer ?
#
loop_
_entity_poly.entity_id
_entity_poly.type
_entity_poly.pdbx_seq_one_letter_code
_entity_poly.pdbx_strand_id
1 'polypeptide(L)'
;MKIYKVKVKFRQTCHKKFKGKKYSYFSFEELRVGDLVVVETVYGPSVAKVTEVVDANELFTATSYVISKVDTSLLAGKKELMATALTVKANIDAETAEFAAKYKDAYYLGLFDQYKNQNPELAELLTQLKEL
;
A
#
# COMPACT_ATOMS: atom_id res chain seq x y z
N MET A 1 16.24 -19.79 27.49
CA MET A 1 15.24 -19.04 26.70
C MET A 1 14.22 -18.46 27.66
N LYS A 2 13.99 -17.15 27.64
CA LYS A 2 13.02 -16.47 28.53
C LYS A 2 11.63 -16.51 27.90
N ILE A 3 10.61 -16.86 28.67
CA ILE A 3 9.21 -16.88 28.21
C ILE A 3 8.50 -15.67 28.82
N TYR A 4 7.85 -14.91 27.95
CA TYR A 4 7.04 -13.74 28.31
C TYR A 4 5.55 -14.13 28.29
N LYS A 5 4.77 -13.42 29.10
CA LYS A 5 3.33 -13.59 29.22
C LYS A 5 2.66 -12.32 28.72
N VAL A 6 1.77 -12.43 27.74
CA VAL A 6 1.06 -11.27 27.18
C VAL A 6 -0.43 -11.51 27.06
N LYS A 7 -1.22 -10.45 27.17
CA LYS A 7 -2.64 -10.49 26.81
C LYS A 7 -2.88 -9.75 25.51
N VAL A 8 -3.53 -10.42 24.57
CA VAL A 8 -3.84 -9.89 23.24
C VAL A 8 -5.34 -9.69 23.06
N LYS A 9 -5.72 -8.82 22.12
CA LYS A 9 -7.08 -8.69 21.61
C LYS A 9 -7.08 -8.88 20.10
N PHE A 10 -8.12 -9.54 19.61
CA PHE A 10 -8.36 -9.67 18.18
C PHE A 10 -9.13 -8.46 17.63
N ARG A 11 -8.99 -8.23 16.33
CA ARG A 11 -9.80 -7.25 15.63
C ARG A 11 -11.21 -7.81 15.43
N GLN A 12 -12.24 -7.03 15.77
CA GLN A 12 -13.61 -7.41 15.46
C GLN A 12 -13.86 -7.29 13.96
N THR A 13 -14.52 -8.28 13.37
CA THR A 13 -14.85 -8.35 11.94
C THR A 13 -15.62 -7.13 11.43
N CYS A 14 -16.47 -6.53 12.27
CA CYS A 14 -17.28 -5.36 11.94
C CYS A 14 -16.68 -4.01 12.37
N HIS A 15 -15.49 -3.97 13.02
CA HIS A 15 -14.92 -2.74 13.55
C HIS A 15 -13.44 -2.55 13.21
N LYS A 16 -13.05 -1.30 12.98
CA LYS A 16 -11.65 -0.90 12.78
C LYS A 16 -10.79 -1.00 14.05
N LYS A 17 -11.37 -1.37 15.20
CA LYS A 17 -10.71 -1.36 16.51
C LYS A 17 -10.50 -2.78 17.05
N PHE A 18 -9.39 -2.99 17.75
CA PHE A 18 -9.14 -4.18 18.56
C PHE A 18 -9.99 -4.11 19.84
N LYS A 19 -11.20 -4.68 19.78
CA LYS A 19 -12.19 -4.68 20.87
C LYS A 19 -12.59 -6.11 21.19
N GLY A 20 -13.00 -6.36 22.44
CA GLY A 20 -13.42 -7.68 22.91
C GLY A 20 -12.58 -8.23 24.07
N LYS A 21 -12.71 -9.55 24.29
CA LYS A 21 -12.05 -10.30 25.37
C LYS A 21 -10.53 -10.29 25.20
N LYS A 22 -9.83 -10.20 26.33
CA LYS A 22 -8.37 -10.37 26.39
C LYS A 22 -8.05 -11.86 26.48
N TYR A 23 -7.08 -12.31 25.70
CA TYR A 23 -6.64 -13.70 25.68
C TYR A 23 -5.17 -13.77 26.07
N SER A 24 -4.83 -14.75 26.90
CA SER A 24 -3.49 -14.94 27.46
C SER A 24 -2.65 -15.83 26.54
N TYR A 25 -1.44 -15.37 26.22
CA TYR A 25 -0.49 -16.07 25.35
C TYR A 25 0.92 -16.06 25.92
N PHE A 26 1.68 -17.11 25.64
CA PHE A 26 3.12 -17.13 25.85
C PHE A 26 3.84 -16.56 24.64
N SER A 27 4.97 -15.87 24.86
CA SER A 27 5.84 -15.40 23.79
C SER A 27 7.29 -15.70 24.12
N PHE A 28 8.09 -16.01 23.11
CA PHE A 28 9.54 -16.17 23.23
C PHE A 28 10.30 -14.87 22.93
N GLU A 29 9.59 -13.84 22.48
CA GLU A 29 10.12 -12.51 22.19
C GLU A 29 9.60 -11.50 23.21
N GLU A 30 10.38 -10.45 23.47
CA GLU A 30 9.91 -9.34 24.28
C GLU A 30 8.94 -8.48 23.46
N LEU A 31 7.71 -8.37 23.96
CA LEU A 31 6.64 -7.63 23.30
C LEU A 31 6.24 -6.43 24.15
N ARG A 32 5.77 -5.38 23.47
CA ARG A 32 5.27 -4.16 24.11
C ARG A 32 3.78 -4.00 23.84
N VAL A 33 3.09 -3.32 24.76
CA VAL A 33 1.70 -2.90 24.54
C VAL A 33 1.65 -2.07 23.26
N GLY A 34 0.78 -2.47 22.33
CA GLY A 34 0.70 -1.83 21.02
C GLY A 34 1.16 -2.72 19.87
N ASP A 35 2.07 -3.66 20.13
CA ASP A 35 2.62 -4.54 19.10
C ASP A 35 1.52 -5.37 18.43
N LEU A 36 1.63 -5.53 17.11
CA LEU A 36 0.85 -6.49 16.36
C LEU A 36 1.59 -7.82 16.33
N VAL A 37 0.87 -8.90 16.58
CA VAL A 37 1.44 -10.25 16.69
C VAL A 37 0.55 -11.25 15.97
N VAL A 38 1.18 -12.27 15.41
CA VAL A 38 0.51 -13.48 14.93
C VAL A 38 0.49 -14.47 16.09
N VAL A 39 -0.68 -14.99 16.42
CA VAL A 39 -0.88 -15.93 17.52
C VAL A 39 -1.57 -17.20 17.05
N GLU A 40 -1.34 -18.30 17.76
CA GLU A 40 -2.04 -19.55 17.53
C GLU A 40 -3.51 -19.45 18.00
N THR A 41 -4.43 -19.95 17.19
CA THR A 41 -5.82 -20.13 17.59
C THR A 41 -6.29 -21.53 17.18
N VAL A 42 -7.41 -21.98 17.74
CA VAL A 42 -8.04 -23.27 17.37
C VAL A 42 -8.38 -23.33 15.86
N TYR A 43 -8.58 -22.18 15.23
CA TYR A 43 -8.91 -22.04 13.81
C TYR A 43 -7.69 -21.72 12.93
N GLY A 44 -6.48 -21.82 13.48
CA GLY A 44 -5.24 -21.45 12.80
C GLY A 44 -4.68 -20.09 13.22
N PRO A 45 -3.57 -19.64 12.60
CA PRO A 45 -2.90 -18.39 12.95
C PRO A 45 -3.78 -17.16 12.72
N SER A 46 -3.76 -16.22 13.65
CA SER A 46 -4.52 -14.96 13.52
C SER A 46 -3.75 -13.77 14.07
N VAL A 47 -4.06 -12.57 13.56
CA VAL A 47 -3.41 -11.32 13.98
C VAL A 47 -4.16 -10.72 15.17
N ALA A 48 -3.41 -10.42 16.22
CA ALA A 48 -3.89 -9.77 17.42
C ALA A 48 -3.01 -8.58 17.79
N LYS A 49 -3.52 -7.72 18.67
CA LYS A 49 -2.76 -6.60 19.24
C LYS A 49 -2.45 -6.89 20.71
N VAL A 50 -1.20 -6.72 21.11
CA VAL A 50 -0.78 -6.81 22.50
C VAL A 50 -1.41 -5.65 23.28
N THR A 51 -2.11 -5.98 24.36
CA THR A 51 -2.80 -5.02 25.22
C THR A 51 -2.21 -4.94 26.62
N GLU A 52 -1.46 -5.95 27.03
CA GLU A 52 -0.89 -6.07 28.37
C GLU A 52 0.33 -7.00 28.31
N VAL A 53 1.38 -6.63 29.02
CA VAL A 53 2.53 -7.49 29.32
C VAL A 53 2.39 -7.87 30.78
N VAL A 54 2.37 -9.17 31.06
CA VAL A 54 2.08 -9.71 32.39
C VAL A 54 3.39 -10.06 33.07
N ASP A 55 3.55 -9.64 34.32
CA ASP A 55 4.73 -9.96 35.12
C ASP A 55 4.82 -11.47 35.40
N ALA A 56 6.05 -11.95 35.54
CA ALA A 56 6.33 -13.38 35.72
C ALA A 56 5.57 -13.99 36.92
N ASN A 57 5.34 -13.19 37.97
CA ASN A 57 4.76 -13.59 39.25
C ASN A 57 3.22 -13.59 39.27
N GLU A 58 2.54 -13.07 38.25
CA GLU A 58 1.08 -13.11 38.20
C GLU A 58 0.56 -14.51 37.83
N LEU A 59 -0.57 -14.87 38.47
CA LEU A 59 -1.34 -16.07 38.14
C LEU A 59 -1.83 -15.95 36.68
N PHE A 60 -1.24 -16.75 35.80
CA PHE A 60 -1.42 -16.61 34.36
C PHE A 60 -1.73 -17.97 33.72
N THR A 61 -2.93 -18.08 33.17
CA THR A 61 -3.39 -19.27 32.46
C THR A 61 -3.34 -19.00 30.96
N ALA A 62 -2.25 -19.40 30.31
CA ALA A 62 -2.13 -19.46 28.86
C ALA A 62 -1.88 -20.90 28.41
N THR A 63 -2.43 -21.26 27.26
CA THR A 63 -2.30 -22.60 26.66
C THR A 63 -1.81 -22.52 25.21
N SER A 64 -1.50 -21.33 24.71
CA SER A 64 -1.19 -21.06 23.31
C SER A 64 -0.08 -20.03 23.18
N TYR A 65 0.57 -20.01 22.02
CA TYR A 65 1.79 -19.22 21.81
C TYR A 65 1.60 -18.08 20.79
N VAL A 66 2.38 -17.03 20.99
CA VAL A 66 2.67 -16.02 19.97
C VAL A 66 3.66 -16.65 18.98
N ILE A 67 3.31 -16.61 17.70
CA ILE A 67 4.11 -17.15 16.60
C ILE A 67 5.19 -16.15 16.20
N SER A 68 4.81 -14.88 15.99
CA SER A 68 5.73 -13.85 15.50
C SER A 68 5.20 -12.44 15.73
N LYS A 69 6.10 -11.49 15.96
CA LYS A 69 5.80 -10.05 15.91
C LYS A 69 5.71 -9.55 14.47
N VAL A 70 4.68 -8.76 14.19
CA VAL A 70 4.48 -8.13 12.88
C VAL A 70 5.22 -6.79 12.84
N ASP A 71 6.24 -6.70 11.98
CA ASP A 71 6.90 -5.43 11.69
C ASP A 71 6.04 -4.56 10.75
N THR A 72 5.69 -3.36 11.21
CA THR A 72 4.92 -2.38 10.43
C THR A 72 5.69 -1.10 10.14
N SER A 73 6.96 -1.03 10.53
CA SER A 73 7.82 0.16 10.37
C SER A 73 7.89 0.62 8.91
N LEU A 74 8.02 -0.32 7.98
CA LEU A 74 8.12 -0.05 6.54
C LEU A 74 6.77 0.24 5.86
N LEU A 75 5.65 -0.02 6.54
CA LEU A 75 4.33 0.12 5.93
C LEU A 75 3.94 1.57 5.71
N ALA A 76 4.33 2.48 6.61
CA ALA A 76 4.04 3.90 6.48
C ALA A 76 4.73 4.49 5.24
N GLY A 77 6.05 4.28 5.11
CA GLY A 77 6.80 4.76 3.94
C GLY A 77 6.30 4.18 2.62
N LYS A 78 5.93 2.88 2.59
CA LYS A 78 5.33 2.27 1.38
C LYS A 78 3.98 2.89 1.01
N LYS A 79 3.15 3.25 1.99
CA LYS A 79 1.86 3.92 1.74
C LYS A 79 2.04 5.33 1.18
N GLU A 80 3.00 6.08 1.72
CA GLU A 80 3.33 7.42 1.22
C GLU A 80 3.87 7.35 -0.22
N LEU A 81 4.80 6.44 -0.51
CA LEU A 81 5.31 6.22 -1.86
C LEU A 81 4.18 5.87 -2.84
N MET A 82 3.25 5.01 -2.44
CA MET A 82 2.11 4.63 -3.28
C MET A 82 1.15 5.80 -3.50
N ALA A 83 0.89 6.61 -2.48
CA ALA A 83 0.06 7.82 -2.62
C ALA A 83 0.69 8.82 -3.59
N THR A 84 2.00 9.10 -3.44
CA THR A 84 2.75 9.96 -4.35
C THR A 84 2.74 9.42 -5.78
N ALA A 85 2.95 8.12 -5.96
CA ALA A 85 2.92 7.50 -7.30
C ALA A 85 1.56 7.65 -7.98
N LEU A 86 0.46 7.52 -7.22
CA LEU A 86 -0.90 7.73 -7.74
C LEU A 86 -1.13 9.19 -8.14
N THR A 87 -0.66 10.15 -7.33
CA THR A 87 -0.75 11.58 -7.67
C THR A 87 0.07 11.92 -8.92
N VAL A 88 1.31 11.44 -9.01
CA VAL A 88 2.16 11.65 -10.19
C VAL A 88 1.50 11.06 -11.43
N LYS A 89 0.95 9.84 -11.34
CA LYS A 89 0.22 9.24 -12.45
C LYS A 89 -0.98 10.07 -12.88
N ALA A 90 -1.80 10.54 -11.93
CA ALA A 90 -2.96 11.37 -12.23
C ALA A 90 -2.56 12.68 -12.93
N ASN A 91 -1.44 13.29 -12.51
CA ASN A 91 -0.92 14.50 -13.16
C ASN A 91 -0.41 14.21 -14.58
N ILE A 92 0.28 13.10 -14.80
CA ILE A 92 0.71 12.68 -16.15
C ILE A 92 -0.52 12.46 -17.05
N ASP A 93 -1.54 11.76 -16.54
CA ASP A 93 -2.75 11.49 -17.32
C ASP A 93 -3.50 12.80 -17.66
N ALA A 94 -3.52 13.78 -16.76
CA ALA A 94 -4.10 15.09 -17.01
C ALA A 94 -3.32 15.91 -18.04
N GLU A 95 -2.00 16.02 -17.88
CA GLU A 95 -1.10 16.74 -18.80
C GLU A 95 -1.10 16.13 -20.20
N THR A 96 -1.11 14.80 -20.30
CA THR A 96 -1.19 14.11 -21.60
C THR A 96 -2.55 14.30 -22.27
N ALA A 97 -3.65 14.33 -21.52
CA ALA A 97 -4.97 14.65 -22.05
C ALA A 97 -5.05 16.10 -22.54
N GLU A 98 -4.52 17.07 -21.78
CA GLU A 98 -4.47 18.48 -22.20
C GLU A 98 -3.58 18.67 -23.44
N PHE A 99 -2.41 18.04 -23.45
CA PHE A 99 -1.52 18.06 -24.61
C PHE A 99 -2.20 17.46 -25.85
N ALA A 100 -2.87 16.32 -25.70
CA ALA A 100 -3.62 15.69 -26.78
C ALA A 100 -4.83 16.51 -27.24
N ALA A 101 -5.46 17.29 -26.36
CA ALA A 101 -6.57 18.17 -26.75
C ALA A 101 -6.08 19.41 -27.49
N LYS A 102 -4.93 19.98 -27.08
CA LYS A 102 -4.49 21.30 -27.54
C LYS A 102 -3.47 21.26 -28.67
N TYR A 103 -2.63 20.24 -28.71
CA TYR A 103 -1.46 20.22 -29.59
C TYR A 103 -1.40 18.99 -30.48
N LYS A 104 -2.37 18.08 -30.43
CA LYS A 104 -2.34 16.85 -31.23
C LYS A 104 -2.23 17.13 -32.72
N ASP A 105 -3.09 18.00 -33.24
CA ASP A 105 -3.08 18.33 -34.67
C ASP A 105 -1.81 19.10 -35.04
N ALA A 106 -1.38 20.07 -34.23
CA ALA A 106 -0.13 20.80 -34.44
C ALA A 106 1.12 19.91 -34.37
N TYR A 107 1.13 18.92 -33.48
CA TYR A 107 2.20 17.93 -33.33
C TYR A 107 2.28 17.02 -34.55
N TYR A 108 1.15 16.46 -34.99
CA TYR A 108 1.12 15.63 -36.20
C TYR A 108 1.46 16.43 -37.45
N LEU A 109 1.00 17.68 -37.57
CA LEU A 109 1.36 18.56 -38.68
C LEU A 109 2.86 18.85 -38.72
N GLY A 110 3.48 19.14 -37.56
CA GLY A 110 4.93 19.31 -37.47
C GLY A 110 5.70 18.04 -37.83
N LEU A 111 5.20 16.87 -37.42
CA LEU A 111 5.76 15.57 -37.78
C LEU A 111 5.65 15.34 -39.29
N PHE A 112 4.48 15.59 -39.90
CA PHE A 112 4.27 15.45 -41.34
C PHE A 112 5.12 16.44 -42.15
N ASP A 113 5.32 17.67 -41.66
CA ASP A 113 6.21 18.66 -42.29
C ASP A 113 7.68 18.19 -42.31
N GLN A 114 8.13 17.36 -41.35
CA GLN A 114 9.47 16.75 -41.36
C GLN A 114 9.61 15.64 -42.42
N TYR A 115 8.54 14.86 -42.63
CA TYR A 115 8.53 13.74 -43.58
C TYR A 115 8.12 14.12 -45.01
N LYS A 116 7.62 15.34 -45.24
CA LYS A 116 7.14 15.76 -46.57
C LYS A 116 8.19 15.66 -47.67
N ASN A 117 9.47 15.86 -47.35
CA ASN A 117 10.56 15.77 -48.33
C ASN A 117 10.84 14.32 -48.76
N GLN A 118 10.33 13.34 -48.02
CA GLN A 118 10.48 11.90 -48.29
C GLN A 118 9.25 11.29 -48.97
N ASN A 119 8.11 12.01 -49.00
CA ASN A 119 6.89 11.57 -49.67
C ASN A 119 6.23 12.75 -50.41
N PRO A 120 6.32 12.78 -51.76
CA PRO A 120 5.79 13.89 -52.57
C PRO A 120 4.28 14.08 -52.44
N GLU A 121 3.50 12.99 -52.35
CA GLU A 121 2.03 13.05 -52.16
C GLU A 121 1.67 13.70 -50.82
N LEU A 122 2.44 13.40 -49.76
CA LEU A 122 2.24 14.01 -48.45
C LEU A 122 2.52 15.52 -48.47
N ALA A 123 3.53 15.96 -49.24
CA ALA A 123 3.86 17.38 -49.38
C ALA A 123 2.73 18.17 -50.07
N GLU A 124 2.12 17.58 -51.09
CA GLU A 124 1.02 18.20 -51.83
C GLU A 124 -0.23 18.36 -50.96
N LEU A 125 -0.59 17.30 -50.21
CA LEU A 125 -1.73 17.32 -49.28
C LEU A 125 -1.53 18.33 -48.13
N LEU A 126 -0.32 18.45 -47.59
CA LEU A 126 -0.01 19.46 -46.56
C LEU A 126 -0.09 20.90 -47.08
N THR A 127 0.20 21.12 -48.37
CA THR A 127 0.13 22.45 -48.98
C THR A 127 -1.33 22.87 -49.15
N GLN A 128 -2.17 21.96 -49.66
CA GLN A 128 -3.62 22.19 -49.78
C GLN A 128 -4.28 22.47 -48.42
N LEU A 129 -3.86 21.78 -47.36
CA LEU A 129 -4.38 22.01 -46.00
C LEU A 129 -4.01 23.41 -45.46
N LYS A 130 -2.90 24.01 -45.88
CA LYS A 130 -2.44 25.35 -45.44
C LYS A 130 -3.11 26.49 -46.22
N GLU A 131 -3.73 26.19 -47.36
CA GLU A 131 -4.42 27.15 -48.23
C GLU A 131 -5.94 27.22 -47.96
N LEU A 132 -6.49 26.29 -47.16
CA LEU A 132 -7.85 26.30 -46.63
C LEU A 132 -7.98 27.24 -45.42
#